data_AF-A0A5S4ENR6-F1
#
_entry.id   AF-A0A5S4ENR6-F1
#
_cell.length_a   1.000
_cell.length_b   1.000
_cell.length_c   1.000
_cell.angle_alpha   90.00
_cell.angle_beta   90.00
_cell.angle_gamma   90.00
#
_symmetry.space_group_name_H-M   'P 1'
#
loop_
_entity.id
_entity.type
_entity.pdbx_description
1 polymer ?
#
loop_
_entity_poly.entity_id
_entity_poly.type
_entity_poly.pdbx_seq_one_letter_code
_entity_poly.pdbx_strand_id
1 'polypeptide(L)'
;MELKIVVFALFTLTMSACTSTRYEYVLPATDSGRICITHCAGVQETCRGNEIQRAQWEKEGCERRTESAYRHCISRAVSKDDAKKCDKQRGYCSATESTWRCEEDYRRCFVNCGGRIYTHTE
;
A
#
# COMPACT_ATOMS: atom_id res chain seq x y z
N MET A 1 36.53 -4.52 -23.90
CA MET A 1 36.39 -4.61 -22.44
C MET A 1 35.79 -3.31 -21.88
N GLU A 2 36.26 -2.17 -22.38
CA GLU A 2 35.75 -0.80 -22.16
C GLU A 2 34.22 -0.63 -22.17
N LEU A 3 33.51 -1.14 -23.20
CA LEU A 3 32.07 -0.90 -23.35
C LEU A 3 31.22 -1.53 -22.22
N LYS A 4 31.66 -2.68 -21.67
CA LYS A 4 30.96 -3.35 -20.57
C LYS A 4 31.13 -2.59 -19.25
N ILE A 5 32.27 -1.94 -19.05
CA ILE A 5 32.56 -1.15 -17.84
C ILE A 5 31.74 0.13 -17.86
N VAL A 6 31.62 0.80 -19.02
CA VAL A 6 30.79 2.00 -19.18
C VAL A 6 29.30 1.70 -18.96
N VAL A 7 28.79 0.58 -19.47
CA VAL A 7 27.39 0.17 -19.25
C VAL A 7 27.12 -0.17 -17.78
N PHE A 8 28.06 -0.84 -17.10
CA PHE A 8 27.93 -1.15 -15.67
C PHE A 8 27.99 0.13 -14.81
N ALA A 9 28.85 1.09 -15.16
CA ALA A 9 28.96 2.38 -14.49
C ALA A 9 27.72 3.28 -14.71
N LEU A 10 27.08 3.20 -15.88
CA LEU A 10 25.82 3.93 -16.14
C LEU A 10 24.66 3.34 -15.31
N PHE A 11 24.62 2.01 -15.13
CA PHE A 11 23.56 1.31 -14.41
C PHE A 11 23.61 1.56 -12.89
N THR A 12 24.82 1.69 -12.31
CA THR A 12 24.98 2.03 -10.89
C THR A 12 24.61 3.48 -10.57
N LEU A 13 24.76 4.39 -11.54
CA LEU A 13 24.45 5.81 -11.36
C LEU A 13 22.94 6.10 -11.30
N THR A 14 22.10 5.23 -11.86
CA THR A 14 20.63 5.39 -11.84
C THR A 14 19.95 4.90 -10.55
N MET A 15 20.70 4.27 -9.64
CA MET A 15 20.16 3.68 -8.41
C MET A 15 20.34 4.55 -7.15
N SER A 16 20.89 5.77 -7.26
CA SER A 16 21.25 6.58 -6.09
C SER A 16 20.22 7.66 -5.68
N ALA A 17 19.05 7.75 -6.31
CA ALA A 17 18.06 8.78 -5.98
C ALA A 17 16.83 8.19 -5.25
N CYS A 18 17.05 7.55 -4.10
CA CYS A 18 15.96 7.22 -3.18
C CYS A 18 15.95 8.29 -2.08
N THR A 19 15.26 9.40 -2.32
CA THR A 19 15.16 10.48 -1.34
C THR A 19 14.20 10.04 -0.24
N SER A 20 14.66 9.90 0.99
CA SER A 20 13.77 9.53 2.10
C SER A 20 13.24 10.80 2.76
N THR A 21 11.92 10.91 2.90
CA THR A 21 11.29 12.03 3.60
C THR A 21 10.94 11.60 5.02
N ARG A 22 11.64 12.16 6.02
CA ARG A 22 11.36 11.96 7.44
C ARG A 22 10.54 13.14 7.96
N TYR A 23 9.49 12.83 8.72
CA TYR A 23 8.69 13.82 9.44
C TYR A 23 9.04 13.82 10.93
N GLU A 24 9.29 15.00 11.48
CA GLU A 24 9.46 15.22 12.90
C GLU A 24 8.23 15.97 13.45
N TYR A 25 7.59 15.39 14.47
CA TYR A 25 6.37 15.91 15.06
C TYR A 25 6.65 16.56 16.41
N VAL A 26 6.34 17.85 16.52
CA VAL A 26 6.42 18.60 17.77
C VAL A 26 5.01 18.83 18.32
N LEU A 27 4.76 18.29 19.51
CA LEU A 27 3.47 18.38 20.18
C LEU A 27 3.14 19.83 20.59
N PRO A 28 1.85 20.20 20.59
CA PRO A 28 1.39 21.49 21.08
C PRO A 28 1.64 21.63 22.58
N ALA A 29 1.88 22.86 23.02
CA ALA A 29 2.16 23.15 24.43
C ALA A 29 0.91 23.01 25.32
N THR A 30 -0.30 23.20 24.76
CA THR A 30 -1.55 23.20 25.51
C THR A 30 -2.14 21.80 25.66
N ASP A 31 -2.81 21.55 26.78
CA ASP A 31 -3.52 20.29 27.02
C ASP A 31 -4.65 20.08 26.02
N SER A 32 -5.35 21.15 25.64
CA SER A 32 -6.39 21.11 24.60
C SER A 32 -5.84 20.65 23.25
N GLY A 33 -4.64 21.09 22.86
CA GLY A 33 -3.98 20.67 21.63
C GLY A 33 -3.57 19.19 21.69
N ARG A 34 -3.08 18.73 22.85
CA ARG A 34 -2.72 17.31 23.05
C ARG A 34 -3.94 16.39 22.94
N ILE A 35 -5.06 16.77 23.55
CA ILE A 35 -6.33 16.03 23.42
C ILE A 35 -6.81 16.02 21.97
N CYS A 36 -6.72 17.15 21.26
CA CYS A 36 -7.07 17.26 19.85
C CYS A 36 -6.25 16.29 18.97
N ILE A 37 -4.94 16.16 19.21
CA ILE A 37 -4.09 15.21 18.45
C ILE A 37 -4.45 13.76 18.75
N THR A 38 -4.81 13.42 19.99
CA THR A 38 -5.30 12.07 20.32
C THR A 38 -6.54 11.73 19.49
N HIS A 39 -7.44 12.69 19.28
CA HIS A 39 -8.58 12.51 18.38
C HIS A 39 -8.13 12.31 16.92
N CYS A 40 -7.17 13.11 16.43
CA CYS A 40 -6.58 12.91 15.09
C CYS A 40 -6.01 11.50 14.91
N ALA A 41 -5.31 10.97 15.92
CA ALA A 41 -4.74 9.63 15.89
C ALA A 41 -5.82 8.55 15.80
N GLY A 42 -6.92 8.69 16.56
CA GLY A 42 -8.07 7.78 16.47
C GLY A 42 -8.72 7.76 15.08
N VAL A 43 -8.87 8.94 14.46
CA VAL A 43 -9.38 9.06 13.08
C VAL A 43 -8.42 8.42 12.08
N GLN A 44 -7.11 8.64 12.24
CA GLN A 44 -6.08 8.03 11.38
C GLN A 44 -6.11 6.51 11.43
N GLU A 45 -6.17 5.92 12.62
CA GLU A 45 -6.23 4.46 12.79
C GLU A 45 -7.51 3.87 12.19
N THR A 46 -8.64 4.57 12.32
CA THR A 46 -9.89 4.18 11.66
C THR A 46 -9.74 4.20 10.12
N CYS A 47 -9.12 5.26 9.57
CA CYS A 47 -8.85 5.37 8.14
C CYS A 47 -7.95 4.21 7.63
N ARG A 48 -6.86 3.93 8.35
CA ARG A 48 -5.96 2.81 8.03
C ARG A 48 -6.67 1.47 8.07
N GLY A 49 -7.47 1.24 9.10
CA GLY A 49 -8.29 0.05 9.24
C GLY A 49 -9.24 -0.15 8.06
N ASN A 50 -9.87 0.92 7.57
CA ASN A 50 -10.76 0.86 6.42
C ASN A 50 -10.02 0.51 5.12
N GLU A 51 -8.83 1.06 4.88
CA GLU A 51 -8.03 0.74 3.69
C GLU A 51 -7.52 -0.70 3.70
N ILE A 52 -7.09 -1.19 4.87
CA ILE A 52 -6.68 -2.59 5.03
C ILE A 52 -7.88 -3.50 4.78
N GLN A 53 -9.03 -3.21 5.39
CA GLN A 53 -10.25 -3.98 5.15
C GLN A 53 -10.63 -3.96 3.67
N ARG A 54 -10.66 -2.79 3.02
CA ARG A 54 -10.98 -2.66 1.59
C ARG A 54 -10.10 -3.59 0.75
N ALA A 55 -8.78 -3.55 0.96
CA ALA A 55 -7.85 -4.41 0.23
C ALA A 55 -8.10 -5.90 0.50
N GLN A 56 -8.36 -6.29 1.75
CA GLN A 56 -8.73 -7.67 2.10
C GLN A 56 -10.02 -8.12 1.40
N TRP A 57 -11.08 -7.31 1.47
CA TRP A 57 -12.37 -7.59 0.81
C TRP A 57 -12.24 -7.71 -0.71
N GLU A 58 -11.43 -6.85 -1.34
CA GLU A 58 -11.15 -6.90 -2.78
C GLU A 58 -10.42 -8.19 -3.17
N LYS A 59 -9.39 -8.56 -2.40
CA LYS A 59 -8.63 -9.79 -2.59
C LYS A 59 -9.51 -11.02 -2.42
N GLU A 60 -10.24 -11.14 -1.31
CA GLU A 60 -11.16 -12.25 -1.06
C GLU A 60 -12.27 -12.33 -2.11
N GLY A 61 -12.78 -11.18 -2.57
CA GLY A 61 -13.75 -11.10 -3.65
C GLY A 61 -13.18 -11.66 -4.97
N CYS A 62 -11.93 -11.33 -5.28
CA CYS A 62 -11.23 -11.91 -6.43
C CYS A 62 -11.05 -13.42 -6.28
N GLU A 63 -10.53 -13.88 -5.14
CA GLU A 63 -10.26 -15.30 -4.89
C GLU A 63 -11.53 -16.14 -5.01
N ARG A 64 -12.65 -15.67 -4.44
CA ARG A 64 -13.95 -16.35 -4.56
C ARG A 64 -14.43 -16.44 -6.00
N ARG A 65 -14.29 -15.38 -6.79
CA ARG A 65 -14.68 -15.38 -8.21
C ARG A 65 -13.80 -16.33 -9.02
N THR A 66 -12.48 -16.29 -8.82
CA THR A 66 -11.52 -17.16 -9.49
C THR A 66 -11.77 -18.63 -9.14
N GLU A 67 -12.02 -18.94 -7.88
CA GLU A 67 -12.33 -20.29 -7.41
C GLU A 67 -13.66 -20.80 -7.99
N SER A 68 -14.70 -19.97 -8.00
CA SER A 68 -15.99 -20.31 -8.60
C SER A 68 -15.86 -20.59 -10.10
N ALA A 69 -15.16 -19.73 -10.84
CA ALA A 69 -14.90 -19.90 -12.26
C ALA A 69 -14.11 -21.19 -12.54
N TYR A 70 -13.08 -21.47 -11.73
CA TYR A 70 -12.30 -22.69 -11.83
C TYR A 70 -13.15 -23.94 -11.61
N ARG A 71 -13.99 -23.96 -10.55
CA ARG A 71 -14.91 -25.07 -10.26
C ARG A 71 -15.90 -25.32 -11.40
N HIS A 72 -16.41 -24.26 -12.01
CA HIS A 72 -17.30 -24.38 -13.17
C HIS A 72 -16.60 -24.85 -14.44
N CYS A 73 -15.32 -24.53 -14.61
CA CYS A 73 -14.52 -25.00 -15.73
C CYS A 73 -14.18 -26.49 -15.57
N ILE A 74 -13.65 -26.87 -14.41
CA ILE A 74 -13.18 -28.25 -14.15
C ILE A 74 -14.33 -29.25 -14.17
N SER A 75 -15.53 -28.87 -13.76
CA SER A 75 -16.71 -29.77 -13.80
C SER A 75 -17.15 -30.13 -15.22
N ARG A 76 -16.70 -29.38 -16.23
CA ARG A 76 -16.97 -29.64 -17.65
C ARG A 76 -15.76 -30.18 -18.40
N ALA A 77 -14.61 -30.34 -17.73
CA ALA A 77 -13.39 -30.84 -18.34
C ALA A 77 -13.51 -32.35 -18.61
N VAL A 78 -13.28 -32.76 -19.86
CA VAL A 78 -13.38 -34.17 -20.27
C VAL A 78 -12.00 -34.86 -20.28
N SER A 79 -10.93 -34.06 -20.37
CA SER A 79 -9.56 -34.54 -20.45
C SER A 79 -8.63 -33.82 -19.46
N LYS A 80 -7.46 -34.41 -19.22
CA LYS A 80 -6.40 -33.76 -18.42
C LYS A 80 -5.91 -32.46 -19.04
N ASP A 81 -5.92 -32.36 -20.37
CA ASP A 81 -5.53 -31.14 -21.08
C ASP A 81 -6.55 -30.02 -20.89
N ASP A 82 -7.85 -30.34 -20.83
CA ASP A 82 -8.89 -29.37 -20.54
C ASP A 82 -8.83 -28.89 -19.09
N ALA A 83 -8.55 -29.79 -18.14
CA ALA A 83 -8.29 -29.43 -16.75
C ALA A 83 -7.12 -28.45 -16.61
N LYS A 84 -6.04 -28.67 -17.37
CA LYS A 84 -4.86 -27.77 -17.39
C LYS A 84 -5.19 -26.40 -17.96
N LYS A 85 -6.11 -26.30 -18.94
CA LYS A 85 -6.58 -25.00 -19.44
C LYS A 85 -7.36 -24.24 -18.36
N CYS A 86 -8.19 -24.92 -17.57
CA CYS A 86 -8.91 -24.31 -16.45
C CYS A 86 -7.95 -23.74 -15.39
N ASP A 87 -6.87 -24.45 -15.08
CA ASP A 87 -5.88 -23.97 -14.11
C ASP A 87 -5.11 -22.74 -14.62
N LYS A 88 -4.73 -22.72 -15.91
CA LYS A 88 -4.12 -21.55 -16.55
C LYS A 88 -5.00 -20.30 -16.55
N GLN A 89 -6.33 -20.46 -16.45
CA GLN A 89 -7.27 -19.35 -16.37
C GLN A 89 -7.37 -18.76 -14.96
N ARG A 90 -6.78 -19.41 -13.93
CA ARG A 90 -6.73 -18.84 -12.58
C ARG A 90 -5.76 -17.66 -12.58
N GLY A 91 -6.31 -16.46 -12.51
CA GLY A 91 -5.53 -15.24 -12.31
C GLY A 91 -4.97 -15.15 -10.88
N TYR A 92 -3.94 -14.32 -10.70
CA TYR A 92 -3.44 -13.96 -9.39
C TYR A 92 -4.30 -12.85 -8.78
N CYS A 93 -4.67 -13.00 -7.51
CA CYS A 93 -5.45 -12.00 -6.78
C CYS A 93 -4.52 -11.20 -5.86
N SER A 94 -4.37 -9.92 -6.17
CA SER A 94 -3.70 -8.94 -5.32
C SER A 94 -4.55 -7.70 -5.18
N ALA A 95 -4.58 -7.17 -3.97
CA ALA A 95 -5.05 -5.84 -3.68
C ALA A 95 -4.04 -5.23 -2.71
N THR A 96 -3.81 -3.92 -2.84
CA THR A 96 -2.84 -3.19 -2.03
C THR A 96 -3.58 -2.09 -1.28
N GLU A 97 -3.34 -2.03 0.02
CA GLU A 97 -3.81 -0.96 0.89
C GLU A 97 -3.08 0.35 0.57
N SER A 98 -3.80 1.46 0.67
CA SER A 98 -3.27 2.79 0.33
C SER A 98 -3.52 3.73 1.49
N THR A 99 -2.57 3.84 2.42
CA THR A 99 -2.70 4.64 3.64
C THR A 99 -2.23 6.09 3.50
N TRP A 100 -1.66 6.48 2.34
CA TRP A 100 -1.05 7.81 2.13
C TRP A 100 -2.00 8.97 2.50
N ARG A 101 -3.28 8.81 2.17
CA ARG A 101 -4.32 9.82 2.43
C ARG A 101 -4.63 9.93 3.91
N CYS A 102 -4.66 8.82 4.63
CA CYS A 102 -4.80 8.79 6.09
C CYS A 102 -3.64 9.54 6.77
N GLU A 103 -2.43 9.44 6.22
CA GLU A 103 -1.27 10.17 6.75
C GLU A 103 -1.30 11.65 6.41
N GLU A 104 -1.72 12.03 5.21
CA GLU A 104 -1.89 13.44 4.84
C GLU A 104 -2.95 14.12 5.72
N ASP A 105 -4.09 13.47 5.90
CA ASP A 105 -5.18 13.98 6.73
C ASP A 105 -4.75 14.08 8.20
N TYR A 106 -3.99 13.11 8.71
CA TYR A 106 -3.40 13.19 10.04
C TYR A 106 -2.46 14.39 10.18
N ARG A 107 -1.53 14.61 9.23
CA ARG A 107 -0.62 15.75 9.26
C ARG A 107 -1.37 17.08 9.26
N ARG A 108 -2.43 17.20 8.45
CA ARG A 108 -3.29 18.39 8.43
C ARG A 108 -4.00 18.60 9.77
N CYS A 109 -4.57 17.54 10.34
CA CYS A 109 -5.22 17.57 11.65
C CYS A 109 -4.24 17.96 12.77
N PHE A 110 -3.04 17.39 12.76
CA PHE A 110 -1.98 17.65 13.73
C PHE A 110 -1.58 19.13 13.79
N VAL A 111 -1.40 19.76 12.63
CA VAL A 111 -1.08 21.20 12.54
C VAL A 111 -2.26 22.06 12.99
N ASN A 112 -3.49 21.68 12.63
CA ASN A 112 -4.71 22.39 13.08
C ASN A 112 -4.89 22.34 14.61
N CYS A 113 -4.42 21.28 15.27
CA CYS A 113 -4.40 21.18 16.73
C CYS A 113 -3.26 22.00 17.39
N GLY A 114 -2.49 22.76 16.62
CA GLY A 114 -1.37 23.57 17.10
C GLY A 114 -0.02 22.83 17.16
N GLY A 115 0.04 21.60 16.64
CA GLY A 115 1.30 20.88 16.47
C GLY A 115 2.13 21.45 15.32
N ARG A 116 3.43 21.12 15.29
CA ARG A 116 4.33 21.51 14.18
C ARG A 116 4.99 20.28 13.58
N ILE A 117 5.21 20.31 12.27
CA ILE A 117 5.83 19.22 11.53
C ILE A 117 7.03 19.78 10.78
N TYR A 118 8.21 19.20 11.01
CA TYR A 118 9.40 19.48 10.21
C TYR A 118 9.63 18.33 9.23
N THR A 119 9.99 18.68 8.00
CA THR A 119 10.23 17.72 6.94
C THR A 119 11.73 17.70 6.65
N HIS A 120 12.35 16.54 6.77
CA HIS A 120 13.76 16.32 6.51
C HIS A 120 13.87 15.39 5.31
N THR A 121 14.59 15.82 4.27
CA THR A 121 14.87 15.02 3.08
C THR A 121 16.32 14.58 3.11
N GLU A 122 16.55 13.27 3.07
CA GLU A 122 17.89 12.63 3.01
C GLU A 122 18.16 12.05 1.64
#